data_AF-A0A938LCU5-F1
#
_entry.id   AF-A0A938LCU5-F1
#
_cell.length_a   1.000
_cell.length_b   1.000
_cell.length_c   1.000
_cell.angle_alpha   90.00
_cell.angle_beta   90.00
_cell.angle_gamma   90.00
#
_symmetry.space_group_name_H-M   'P 1'
#
loop_
_entity.id
_entity.type
_entity.pdbx_description
1 polymer ?
#
loop_
_entity_poly.entity_id
_entity_poly.type
_entity_poly.pdbx_seq_one_letter_code
_entity_poly.pdbx_strand_id
1 'polypeptide(L)'
;MRRLFVCLVTTAGLAGLLAAVQRPEPCRDNAAAAMNAIGAIQPRVSPDGQTMAVSYQEALWTLPRAGGAMTRLTSDPGFDIESTGTPDGKRIAFVNSPRFGRADRRIITRDGTDVPLKKRIEVLGTVLYQKLEWLDD
;
A
#
# COMPACT_ATOMS: atom_id res chain seq x y z
N MET A 1 -23.06 -66.61 2.27
CA MET A 1 -21.86 -67.00 3.03
C MET A 1 -21.02 -65.74 3.29
N ARG A 2 -20.96 -65.29 4.54
CA ARG A 2 -20.15 -64.15 5.01
C ARG A 2 -18.79 -64.69 5.49
N ARG A 3 -17.69 -64.08 5.07
CA ARG A 3 -16.39 -64.18 5.74
C ARG A 3 -15.74 -62.79 5.78
N LEU A 4 -15.34 -62.41 6.99
CA LEU A 4 -14.73 -61.15 7.42
C LEU A 4 -13.23 -61.36 7.66
N PHE A 5 -12.51 -60.25 7.88
CA PHE A 5 -11.16 -60.09 8.48
C PHE A 5 -9.95 -60.35 7.55
N VAL A 6 -8.84 -59.60 7.56
CA VAL A 6 -8.25 -58.60 8.49
C VAL A 6 -7.48 -57.54 7.66
N CYS A 7 -7.52 -56.29 8.13
CA CYS A 7 -6.72 -55.16 7.67
C CYS A 7 -5.24 -55.34 8.11
N LEU A 8 -4.30 -55.42 7.16
CA LEU A 8 -2.87 -55.25 7.46
C LEU A 8 -2.46 -53.83 7.05
N VAL A 9 -2.43 -52.92 8.03
CA VAL A 9 -1.75 -51.63 7.88
C VAL A 9 -0.26 -51.90 8.06
N THR A 10 0.49 -51.91 6.98
CA THR A 10 1.95 -51.86 7.04
C THR A 10 2.38 -50.39 7.06
N THR A 11 2.88 -49.94 8.21
CA THR A 11 3.59 -48.68 8.35
C THR A 11 5.00 -48.82 7.79
N ALA A 12 5.26 -48.31 6.59
CA ALA A 12 6.61 -47.97 6.15
C ALA A 12 6.56 -47.04 4.94
N GLY A 13 7.13 -45.83 5.08
CA GLY A 13 7.48 -44.98 3.96
C GLY A 13 6.83 -43.60 3.95
N LEU A 14 6.99 -42.82 5.02
CA LEU A 14 6.87 -41.37 4.90
C LEU A 14 8.14 -40.85 4.19
N ALA A 15 8.23 -41.07 2.87
CA ALA A 15 9.20 -40.38 2.04
C ALA A 15 8.71 -38.93 1.91
N GLY A 16 9.34 -38.05 2.68
CA GLY A 16 8.97 -36.65 2.78
C GLY A 16 8.95 -35.98 1.42
N LEU A 17 7.76 -35.58 0.98
CA LEU A 17 7.62 -34.46 0.08
C LEU A 17 7.82 -33.19 0.92
N LEU A 18 9.09 -32.86 1.21
CA LEU A 18 9.43 -31.47 1.48
C LEU A 18 9.18 -30.72 0.18
N ALA A 19 7.95 -30.24 0.01
CA ALA A 19 7.75 -29.06 -0.81
C ALA A 19 8.67 -28.01 -0.19
N ALA A 20 9.81 -27.77 -0.84
CA ALA A 20 10.63 -26.62 -0.54
C ALA A 20 9.69 -25.43 -0.71
N VAL A 21 9.19 -24.90 0.40
CA VAL A 21 8.65 -23.55 0.42
C VAL A 21 9.83 -22.70 -0.01
N GLN A 22 9.87 -22.36 -1.30
CA GLN A 22 10.78 -21.35 -1.82
C GLN A 22 10.49 -20.11 -0.99
N ARG A 23 11.36 -19.85 -0.01
CA ARG A 23 11.37 -18.58 0.68
C ARG A 23 11.63 -17.54 -0.42
N PRO A 24 10.87 -16.44 -0.49
CA PRO A 24 11.25 -15.36 -1.37
C PRO A 24 12.68 -14.98 -0.99
N GLU A 25 13.59 -15.01 -1.97
CA GLU A 25 14.97 -14.57 -1.77
C GLU A 25 14.94 -13.19 -1.12
N PRO A 26 15.72 -12.94 -0.04
CA PRO A 26 15.85 -11.60 0.50
C PRO A 26 16.30 -10.67 -0.63
N CYS A 27 15.70 -9.47 -0.69
CA CYS A 27 16.03 -8.49 -1.71
C CYS A 27 17.55 -8.31 -1.73
N ARG A 28 18.17 -8.57 -2.88
CA ARG A 28 19.62 -8.61 -3.01
C ARG A 28 20.14 -7.18 -2.92
N ASP A 29 20.75 -6.82 -1.80
CA ASP A 29 21.31 -5.49 -1.54
C ASP A 29 22.51 -5.22 -2.47
N ASN A 30 22.26 -4.57 -3.61
CA ASN A 30 23.32 -3.98 -4.41
C ASN A 30 23.68 -2.62 -3.80
N ALA A 31 24.51 -2.62 -2.76
CA ALA A 31 25.01 -1.41 -2.11
C ALA A 31 26.08 -0.71 -2.98
N ALA A 32 25.65 -0.05 -4.06
CA ALA A 32 26.42 1.03 -4.66
C ALA A 32 26.28 2.26 -3.74
N ALA A 33 27.40 2.75 -3.20
CA ALA A 33 27.54 3.93 -2.33
C ALA A 33 26.19 4.54 -1.89
N ALA A 34 25.65 4.02 -0.78
CA ALA A 34 24.34 4.38 -0.27
C ALA A 34 24.30 5.86 0.11
N MET A 35 24.03 6.72 -0.86
CA MET A 35 23.31 7.93 -0.58
C MET A 35 21.99 7.46 0.03
N ASN A 36 21.80 7.68 1.34
CA ASN A 36 20.54 7.38 1.99
C ASN A 36 19.50 8.30 1.37
N ALA A 37 18.84 7.86 0.29
CA ALA A 37 17.59 8.45 -0.12
C ALA A 37 16.69 8.34 1.10
N ILE A 38 16.17 9.46 1.59
CA ILE A 38 14.98 9.41 2.44
C ILE A 38 13.91 8.80 1.52
N GLY A 39 13.69 7.50 1.69
CA GLY A 39 12.82 6.71 0.83
C GLY A 39 11.39 7.23 0.87
N ALA A 40 10.54 6.72 -0.02
CA ALA A 40 9.13 7.03 0.01
C ALA A 40 8.55 6.77 1.42
N ILE A 41 7.75 7.72 1.91
CA ILE A 41 7.19 7.69 3.27
C ILE A 41 5.69 7.43 3.24
N GLN A 42 5.13 7.10 4.40
CA GLN A 42 3.69 6.87 4.61
C GLN A 42 3.08 5.84 3.63
N PRO A 43 3.61 4.61 3.57
CA PRO A 43 3.01 3.59 2.72
C PRO A 43 1.58 3.27 3.17
N ARG A 44 0.72 3.03 2.19
CA ARG A 44 -0.67 2.62 2.37
C ARG A 44 -0.99 1.54 1.35
N VAL A 45 -1.28 0.34 1.82
CA VAL A 45 -1.66 -0.78 0.96
C VAL A 45 -3.10 -0.57 0.47
N SER A 46 -3.36 -0.83 -0.82
CA SER A 46 -4.70 -0.78 -1.38
C SER A 46 -5.61 -1.84 -0.75
N PRO A 47 -6.95 -1.64 -0.74
CA PRO A 47 -7.88 -2.62 -0.18
C PRO A 47 -7.77 -4.04 -0.78
N ASP A 48 -7.45 -4.13 -2.07
CA ASP A 48 -7.20 -5.39 -2.79
C ASP A 48 -5.82 -6.03 -2.50
N GLY A 49 -4.95 -5.33 -1.76
CA GLY A 49 -3.62 -5.80 -1.38
C GLY A 49 -2.58 -5.83 -2.50
N GLN A 50 -2.90 -5.35 -3.71
CA GLN A 50 -2.04 -5.48 -4.90
C GLN A 50 -1.09 -4.29 -5.10
N THR A 51 -1.46 -3.11 -4.61
CA THR A 51 -0.69 -1.88 -4.80
C THR A 51 -0.47 -1.16 -3.49
N MET A 52 0.46 -0.20 -3.49
CA MET A 52 0.70 0.71 -2.40
C MET A 52 0.70 2.13 -2.91
N ALA A 53 0.14 3.05 -2.13
CA ALA A 53 0.35 4.48 -2.28
C ALA A 53 1.45 4.95 -1.32
N VAL A 54 2.28 5.88 -1.74
CA VAL A 54 3.39 6.44 -0.96
C VAL A 54 3.54 7.93 -1.26
N SER A 55 4.03 8.69 -0.27
CA SER A 55 4.47 10.07 -0.47
C SER A 55 5.96 10.06 -0.83
N TYR A 56 6.31 10.66 -1.96
CA TYR A 56 7.70 10.71 -2.45
C TYR A 56 7.93 11.94 -3.31
N GLN A 57 8.98 12.71 -3.00
CA GLN A 57 9.31 13.96 -3.68
C GLN A 57 8.09 14.87 -3.85
N GLU A 58 7.43 15.19 -2.74
CA GLU A 58 6.26 16.10 -2.66
C GLU A 58 4.97 15.58 -3.30
N ALA A 59 5.02 14.48 -4.06
CA ALA A 59 3.87 13.93 -4.75
C ALA A 59 3.38 12.61 -4.15
N LEU A 60 2.15 12.28 -4.48
CA LEU A 60 1.59 10.95 -4.26
C LEU A 60 1.96 10.04 -5.42
N TRP A 61 2.48 8.86 -5.10
CA TRP A 61 2.85 7.82 -6.06
C TRP A 61 2.16 6.52 -5.73
N THR A 62 2.00 5.67 -6.74
CA THR A 62 1.57 4.28 -6.57
C THR A 62 2.59 3.30 -7.12
N LEU A 63 2.65 2.11 -6.54
CA LEU A 63 3.51 1.02 -7.02
C LEU A 63 2.90 -0.35 -6.71
N PRO A 64 3.26 -1.39 -7.48
CA PRO A 64 2.89 -2.77 -7.15
C PRO A 64 3.48 -3.19 -5.80
N ARG A 65 2.72 -3.94 -5.00
CA ARG A 65 3.19 -4.48 -3.73
C ARG A 65 4.37 -5.45 -3.90
N ALA A 66 4.43 -6.14 -5.04
CA ALA A 66 5.54 -7.01 -5.42
C ALA A 66 6.83 -6.23 -5.75
N GLY A 67 6.81 -4.90 -5.76
CA GLY A 67 7.88 -4.05 -6.25
C GLY A 67 7.76 -3.79 -7.76
N GLY A 68 8.57 -2.85 -8.26
CA GLY A 68 8.57 -2.44 -9.66
C GLY A 68 8.50 -0.93 -9.83
N ALA A 69 8.04 -0.50 -11.01
CA ALA A 69 7.94 0.91 -11.36
C ALA A 69 6.87 1.64 -10.53
N MET A 70 7.17 2.89 -10.16
CA MET A 70 6.24 3.80 -9.50
C MET A 70 5.55 4.69 -10.54
N THR A 71 4.26 4.97 -10.33
CA THR A 71 3.46 5.89 -11.13
C THR A 71 3.09 7.10 -10.29
N ARG A 72 3.43 8.31 -10.78
CA ARG A 72 3.06 9.57 -10.13
C ARG A 72 1.57 9.83 -10.34
N LEU A 73 0.86 10.20 -9.28
CA LEU A 73 -0.57 10.50 -9.33
C LEU A 73 -0.89 12.00 -9.24
N THR A 74 -0.01 12.79 -8.61
CA THR A 74 -0.26 14.21 -8.37
C THR A 74 0.91 15.07 -8.82
N SER A 75 0.61 16.28 -9.29
CA SER A 75 1.62 17.23 -9.80
C SER A 75 1.51 18.63 -9.22
N ASP A 76 0.54 18.86 -8.33
CA ASP A 76 0.31 20.18 -7.77
C ASP A 76 1.39 20.56 -6.75
N PRO A 77 1.64 21.87 -6.54
CA PRO A 77 2.62 22.32 -5.55
C PRO A 77 2.25 21.89 -4.13
N GLY A 78 3.28 21.58 -3.33
CA GLY A 78 3.13 21.21 -1.93
C GLY A 78 3.37 19.73 -1.65
N PHE A 79 3.30 19.37 -0.37
CA PHE A 79 3.48 18.00 0.07
C PHE A 79 2.15 17.25 0.08
N ASP A 80 2.08 16.17 -0.70
CA ASP A 80 0.98 15.21 -0.64
C ASP A 80 1.28 14.09 0.34
N ILE A 81 0.52 14.04 1.42
CA ILE A 81 0.76 13.19 2.57
C ILE A 81 -0.53 12.55 3.09
N GLU A 82 -0.39 11.56 3.98
CA GLU A 82 -1.48 10.96 4.74
C GLU A 82 -2.61 10.40 3.87
N SER A 83 -2.23 9.72 2.79
CA SER A 83 -3.19 9.11 1.87
C SER A 83 -4.01 7.99 2.52
N THR A 84 -5.19 7.73 1.97
CA THR A 84 -6.03 6.57 2.31
C THR A 84 -6.97 6.23 1.14
N GLY A 85 -7.01 4.96 0.76
CA GLY A 85 -7.85 4.48 -0.34
C GLY A 85 -9.31 4.30 0.11
N THR A 86 -10.27 4.57 -0.78
CA THR A 86 -11.68 4.26 -0.50
C THR A 86 -11.90 2.77 -0.34
N PRO A 87 -12.92 2.32 0.42
CA PRO A 87 -13.24 0.89 0.56
C PRO A 87 -13.48 0.18 -0.78
N ASP A 88 -14.13 0.87 -1.73
CA ASP A 88 -14.34 0.37 -3.10
C ASP A 88 -13.07 0.35 -3.98
N GLY A 89 -11.96 0.86 -3.44
CA GLY A 89 -10.67 0.98 -4.11
C GLY A 89 -10.60 2.04 -5.20
N LYS A 90 -11.68 2.72 -5.60
CA LYS A 90 -11.66 3.56 -6.82
C LYS A 90 -10.94 4.89 -6.65
N ARG A 91 -10.82 5.38 -5.42
CA ARG A 91 -10.32 6.72 -5.11
C ARG A 91 -9.31 6.69 -3.99
N ILE A 92 -8.53 7.76 -3.90
CA ILE A 92 -7.56 8.01 -2.85
C ILE A 92 -7.82 9.40 -2.30
N ALA A 93 -8.07 9.49 -0.99
CA ALA A 93 -8.07 10.76 -0.29
C ALA A 93 -6.69 11.03 0.29
N PHE A 94 -6.27 12.28 0.34
CA PHE A 94 -4.98 12.70 0.87
C PHE A 94 -5.04 14.15 1.35
N VAL A 95 -3.98 14.57 2.03
CA VAL A 95 -3.76 15.96 2.43
C VAL A 95 -2.71 16.58 1.52
N ASN A 96 -3.06 17.69 0.88
CA ASN A 96 -2.10 18.53 0.16
C ASN A 96 -1.73 19.72 1.04
N SER A 97 -0.43 19.93 1.25
CA SER A 97 0.12 21.01 2.06
C SER A 97 0.99 21.93 1.19
N PRO A 98 0.40 22.96 0.53
CA PRO A 98 1.14 23.83 -0.39
C PRO A 98 2.11 24.78 0.33
N ARG A 99 1.92 25.01 1.63
CA ARG A 99 2.79 25.82 2.48
C ARG A 99 2.59 25.44 3.94
N PHE A 100 3.62 25.66 4.76
CA PHE A 100 3.52 25.45 6.21
C PHE A 100 2.31 26.15 6.82
N GLY A 101 1.58 25.44 7.69
CA GLY A 101 0.40 25.96 8.39
C GLY A 101 -0.89 26.00 7.56
N ARG A 102 -0.87 25.47 6.32
CA ARG A 102 -2.06 25.35 5.46
C ARG A 102 -2.14 23.95 4.86
N ALA A 103 -3.31 23.35 4.94
CA ALA A 103 -3.56 22.05 4.35
C ALA A 103 -4.98 21.91 3.82
N ASP A 104 -5.09 21.25 2.67
CA ASP A 104 -6.34 20.95 1.98
C ASP A 104 -6.56 19.43 1.94
N ARG A 105 -7.77 18.99 2.25
CA ARG A 105 -8.19 17.61 1.96
C ARG A 105 -8.56 17.50 0.49
N ARG A 106 -8.05 16.48 -0.19
CA ARG A 106 -8.30 16.21 -1.61
C ARG A 106 -8.64 14.75 -1.85
N ILE A 107 -9.31 14.50 -2.97
CA ILE A 107 -9.61 13.16 -3.46
C ILE A 107 -9.19 13.12 -4.92
N ILE A 108 -8.52 12.04 -5.32
CA ILE A 108 -8.25 11.69 -6.71
C ILE A 108 -8.77 10.27 -6.98
N THR A 109 -8.96 9.95 -8.25
CA THR A 109 -9.08 8.56 -8.73
C THR A 109 -7.71 7.87 -8.71
N ARG A 110 -7.70 6.55 -8.89
CA ARG A 110 -6.44 5.77 -8.98
C ARG A 110 -5.53 6.16 -10.15
N ASP A 111 -6.04 6.81 -11.19
CA ASP A 111 -5.27 7.30 -12.32
C ASP A 111 -4.76 8.74 -12.16
N GLY A 112 -5.03 9.37 -11.00
CA GLY A 112 -4.58 10.74 -10.70
C GLY A 112 -5.59 11.84 -11.05
N THR A 113 -6.77 11.50 -11.57
CA THR A 113 -7.81 12.50 -11.87
C THR A 113 -8.41 13.08 -10.59
N ASP A 114 -8.42 14.41 -10.47
CA ASP A 114 -9.03 15.10 -9.34
C ASP A 114 -10.54 14.85 -9.23
N VAL A 115 -10.99 14.56 -8.00
CA VAL A 115 -12.40 14.43 -7.63
C VAL A 115 -12.76 15.58 -6.68
N PRO A 116 -13.48 16.61 -7.15
CA PRO A 116 -13.78 17.78 -6.33
C PRO A 116 -14.68 17.41 -5.15
N LEU A 117 -14.30 17.89 -3.96
CA LEU A 117 -15.13 17.79 -2.76
C LEU A 117 -16.32 18.76 -2.87
N LYS A 118 -17.51 18.33 -2.45
CA LYS A 118 -18.71 19.19 -2.34
C LYS A 118 -18.45 20.44 -1.49
N LYS A 119 -17.57 20.32 -0.48
CA LYS A 119 -17.11 21.42 0.36
C LYS A 119 -15.60 21.28 0.55
N ARG A 120 -14.86 22.36 0.27
CA ARG A 120 -13.43 22.43 0.61
C ARG A 120 -13.29 22.56 2.12
N ILE A 121 -12.43 21.73 2.69
CA ILE A 121 -12.05 21.79 4.11
C ILE A 121 -10.60 22.24 4.13
N GLU A 122 -10.41 23.54 4.38
CA GLU A 122 -9.11 24.14 4.62
C GLU A 122 -8.85 24.12 6.13
N VAL A 123 -7.68 23.63 6.53
CA VAL A 123 -7.24 23.63 7.92
C VAL A 123 -6.11 24.65 8.06
N LEU A 124 -6.29 25.60 8.98
CA LEU A 124 -5.34 26.67 9.29
C LEU A 124 -4.71 26.43 10.68
N GLY A 125 -3.39 26.60 10.80
CA GLY A 125 -2.66 26.49 12.08
C GLY A 125 -1.74 25.26 12.17
N THR A 126 -1.31 24.91 13.38
CA THR A 126 -0.46 23.74 13.61
C THR A 126 -1.31 22.47 13.56
N VAL A 127 -1.19 21.71 12.48
CA VAL A 127 -1.91 20.45 12.29
C VAL A 127 -0.93 19.30 12.26
N LEU A 128 -1.05 18.40 13.24
CA LEU A 128 -0.37 17.10 13.21
C LEU A 128 -1.37 16.07 12.70
N TYR A 129 -1.21 15.63 11.46
CA TYR A 129 -2.01 14.54 10.92
C TYR A 129 -1.44 13.22 11.40
N GLN A 130 -2.28 12.37 12.00
CA GLN A 130 -1.86 11.01 12.39
C GLN A 130 -2.43 9.94 11.47
N LYS A 131 -3.65 10.16 10.93
CA LYS A 131 -4.33 9.21 10.06
C LYS A 131 -5.54 9.86 9.38
N LEU A 132 -5.73 9.61 8.08
CA LEU A 132 -6.98 9.85 7.40
C LEU A 132 -7.77 8.53 7.31
N GLU A 133 -9.03 8.54 7.74
CA GLU A 133 -9.91 7.36 7.70
C GLU A 133 -11.17 7.69 6.91
N TRP A 134 -11.68 6.69 6.19
CA TRP A 134 -13.02 6.74 5.61
C TRP A 134 -14.02 6.35 6.69
N LEU A 135 -15.03 7.21 6.88
CA LEU A 135 -16.21 6.87 7.67
C LEU A 135 -17.29 6.50 6.66
N ASP A 136 -17.84 5.30 6.78
CA ASP A 136 -19.09 4.96 6.12
C ASP A 136 -20.23 5.60 6.94
N ASP A 137 -21.14 6.29 6.25
CA ASP A 137 -22.31 6.97 6.85
C ASP A 137 -23.22 6.02 7.65
#